data_AF-A0A936G7T7-F1
#
_entry.id   AF-A0A936G7T7-F1
#
_cell.length_a   1.000
_cell.length_b   1.000
_cell.length_c   1.000
_cell.angle_alpha   90.00
_cell.angle_beta   90.00
_cell.angle_gamma   90.00
#
_symmetry.space_group_name_H-M   'P 1'
#
loop_
_entity.id
_entity.type
_entity.pdbx_description
1 polymer ?
#
loop_
_entity_poly.entity_id
_entity_poly.type
_entity_poly.pdbx_seq_one_letter_code
_entity_poly.pdbx_strand_id
1 'polypeptide(L)' 'MDTKQAESNEDPSALLESILIEEFLKEKGYSHKDLKNMPMDVVEKLMKDASQYASLKMEEVKARANFIKELHEDASSLEN' A
#
# COMPACT_ATOMS: atom_id res chain seq x y z
N MET A 1 -25.06 20.45 -18.31
CA MET A 1 -23.59 20.41 -18.38
C MET A 1 -23.21 19.72 -17.10
N ASP A 2 -23.15 18.39 -17.13
CA ASP A 2 -23.09 17.62 -15.90
C ASP A 2 -21.93 16.65 -16.02
N THR A 3 -21.08 16.82 -15.02
CA THR A 3 -19.68 16.48 -14.95
C THR A 3 -19.44 14.99 -15.18
N LYS A 4 -18.64 14.72 -16.21
CA LYS A 4 -18.02 13.42 -16.48
C LYS A 4 -17.14 13.08 -15.28
N GLN A 5 -17.70 12.34 -14.32
CA GLN A 5 -16.96 11.74 -13.23
C GLN A 5 -15.99 10.77 -13.89
N ALA A 6 -14.74 11.19 -14.04
CA ALA A 6 -13.66 10.34 -14.48
C ALA A 6 -13.45 9.33 -13.35
N GLU A 7 -14.14 8.19 -13.45
CA GLU A 7 -13.82 6.99 -12.67
C GLU A 7 -12.36 6.63 -13.01
N SER A 8 -11.42 7.10 -12.19
CA SER A 8 -10.10 6.52 -12.15
C SER A 8 -10.30 5.09 -11.65
N ASN A 9 -10.27 4.14 -12.58
CA ASN A 9 -10.15 2.70 -12.31
C ASN A 9 -8.78 2.40 -11.66
N GLU A 10 -8.44 3.10 -10.59
CA GLU A 10 -7.23 2.85 -9.82
C GLU A 10 -7.50 1.65 -8.91
N ASP A 11 -6.73 0.58 -9.14
CA ASP A 11 -6.72 -0.59 -8.26
C ASP A 11 -6.35 -0.13 -6.84
N PRO A 12 -7.24 -0.30 -5.84
CA PRO A 12 -6.96 0.10 -4.46
C PRO A 12 -5.68 -0.53 -3.90
N SER A 13 -5.32 -1.73 -4.38
CA SER A 13 -4.09 -2.42 -4.02
C SER A 13 -2.86 -1.66 -4.53
N ALA A 14 -2.89 -1.24 -5.80
CA ALA A 14 -1.82 -0.45 -6.41
C ALA A 14 -1.70 0.94 -5.77
N LEU A 15 -2.83 1.57 -5.42
CA LEU A 15 -2.83 2.84 -4.69
C LEU A 15 -2.16 2.68 -3.32
N LEU A 16 -2.55 1.66 -2.54
CA LEU A 16 -1.96 1.39 -1.23
C LEU A 16 -0.46 1.10 -1.32
N GLU A 17 -0.04 0.29 -2.30
CA GLU A 17 1.37 0.00 -2.54
C GLU A 17 2.17 1.29 -2.78
N SER A 18 1.65 2.19 -3.63
CA SER A 18 2.32 3.47 -3.93
C SER A 18 2.50 4.36 -2.69
N ILE A 19 1.48 4.39 -1.81
CA ILE A 19 1.50 5.15 -0.56
C ILE A 19 2.56 4.56 0.40
N LEU A 20 2.60 3.23 0.53
CA LEU A 20 3.56 2.53 1.40
C LEU A 20 5.01 2.70 0.92
N ILE A 21 5.23 2.70 -0.39
CA ILE A 21 6.55 3.01 -0.97
C ILE A 21 6.93 4.45 -0.66
N GLU A 22 6.01 5.41 -0.81
CA GLU A 22 6.29 6.81 -0.47
C GLU A 22 6.58 7.01 1.02
N GLU A 23 5.84 6.31 1.89
CA GLU A 23 6.07 6.26 3.34
C GLU A 23 7.48 5.76 3.65
N PHE A 24 7.87 4.61 3.08
CA PHE A 24 9.22 4.06 3.26
C PHE A 24 10.31 5.06 2.85
N LEU A 25 10.15 5.72 1.70
CA LEU A 25 11.10 6.73 1.24
C LEU A 25 11.20 7.89 2.24
N LYS A 26 10.05 8.39 2.72
CA LYS A 26 10.00 9.46 3.74
C LYS A 26 10.70 9.05 5.03
N GLU A 27 10.51 7.82 5.50
CA GLU A 27 11.22 7.29 6.69
C GLU A 27 12.74 7.23 6.49
N LYS A 28 13.20 7.01 5.25
CA LYS A 28 14.62 7.06 4.89
C LYS A 28 15.14 8.47 4.60
N GLY A 29 14.29 9.50 4.68
CA GLY A 29 14.64 10.88 4.40
C GLY A 29 14.70 11.23 2.91
N TYR A 30 14.10 10.42 2.05
CA TYR A 30 14.07 10.63 0.60
C TYR A 30 12.65 10.95 0.11
N SER A 31 12.60 11.69 -1.00
CA SER A 31 11.42 11.85 -1.83
C SER A 31 11.65 11.23 -3.22
N HIS A 32 10.57 11.03 -3.98
CA HIS A 32 10.68 10.58 -5.38
C HIS A 32 11.52 11.52 -6.26
N LYS A 33 11.62 12.81 -5.90
CA LYS A 33 12.46 13.78 -6.62
C LYS A 33 13.94 13.53 -6.34
N ASP A 34 14.28 13.13 -5.13
CA ASP A 34 15.67 12.87 -4.73
C ASP A 34 16.23 11.65 -5.47
N LEU A 35 15.40 10.63 -5.70
CA LEU A 35 15.78 9.43 -6.46
C LEU A 35 16.34 9.74 -7.85
N LYS A 36 15.84 10.80 -8.52
CA LYS A 36 16.28 11.17 -9.87
C LYS A 36 17.74 11.63 -9.93
N ASN A 37 18.27 12.08 -8.79
CA ASN A 37 19.64 12.60 -8.68
C ASN A 37 20.59 11.61 -8.01
N MET A 38 20.11 10.40 -7.67
CA MET A 38 20.90 9.38 -6.99
C MET A 38 21.52 8.39 -7.99
N PRO A 39 22.63 7.73 -7.61
CA PRO A 39 23.17 6.62 -8.39
C PRO A 39 22.14 5.50 -8.59
N MET A 40 22.08 4.95 -9.81
CA MET A 40 21.06 3.98 -10.20
C MET A 40 21.08 2.70 -9.34
N ASP A 41 22.27 2.24 -8.94
CA ASP A 41 22.46 1.09 -8.05
C ASP A 41 21.87 1.33 -6.65
N VAL A 42 22.01 2.57 -6.15
CA VAL A 42 21.43 2.97 -4.86
C VAL A 42 19.91 3.04 -4.97
N VAL A 43 19.38 3.62 -6.06
CA VAL A 43 17.93 3.69 -6.31
C VAL A 43 17.34 2.30 -6.44
N GLU A 44 17.97 1.41 -7.19
CA GLU A 44 17.51 0.03 -7.38
C GLU A 44 17.42 -0.69 -6.04
N LYS A 45 18.47 -0.61 -5.21
CA LYS A 45 18.46 -1.21 -3.88
C LYS A 45 17.37 -0.60 -3.01
N LEU A 46 17.24 0.72 -3.00
CA LEU A 46 16.26 1.42 -2.17
C LEU A 46 14.82 1.06 -2.57
N MET A 47 14.53 0.99 -3.87
CA MET A 47 13.22 0.62 -4.38
C MET A 47 12.91 -0.85 -4.13
N LYS A 48 13.89 -1.74 -4.21
CA LYS A 48 13.72 -3.14 -3.81
C LYS A 48 13.34 -3.27 -2.34
N ASP A 49 14.04 -2.54 -1.46
CA ASP A 49 13.74 -2.49 -0.03
C ASP A 49 12.33 -1.89 0.22
N ALA A 50 11.95 -0.85 -0.54
CA ALA A 50 10.62 -0.23 -0.46
C ALA A 50 9.49 -1.16 -0.90
N SER A 51 9.65 -1.89 -2.01
CA SER A 51 8.66 -2.86 -2.49
C SER A 51 8.49 -4.02 -1.51
N GLN A 52 9.58 -4.48 -0.88
CA GLN A 52 9.51 -5.49 0.18
C GLN A 52 8.75 -4.97 1.41
N TYR A 53 9.03 -3.73 1.83
CA TYR A 53 8.29 -3.07 2.90
C TYR A 53 6.78 -3.01 2.61
N ALA A 54 6.41 -2.52 1.42
CA ALA A 54 5.02 -2.39 1.01
C ALA A 54 4.31 -3.75 0.99
N SER A 55 4.95 -4.79 0.43
CA SER A 55 4.40 -6.14 0.39
C SER A 55 4.08 -6.69 1.80
N LEU A 56 5.00 -6.51 2.75
CA LEU A 56 4.80 -6.95 4.14
C LEU A 56 3.66 -6.20 4.82
N LYS A 57 3.57 -4.88 4.60
CA LYS A 57 2.51 -4.04 5.16
C LYS A 57 1.14 -4.37 4.57
N MET A 58 1.06 -4.66 3.29
CA MET A 58 -0.18 -5.10 2.64
C MET A 58 -0.65 -6.44 3.20
N GLU A 59 0.26 -7.38 3.45
CA GLU A 59 -0.09 -8.66 4.06
C GLU A 59 -0.58 -8.48 5.50
N GLU A 60 0.04 -7.59 6.26
CA GLU A 60 -0.43 -7.22 7.60
C GLU A 60 -1.87 -6.65 7.57
N VAL A 61 -2.16 -5.75 6.63
CA VAL A 61 -3.51 -5.18 6.46
C VAL A 61 -4.52 -6.26 6.08
N LYS A 62 -4.18 -7.16 5.15
CA LYS A 62 -5.04 -8.27 4.74
C LYS A 62 -5.34 -9.22 5.90
N ALA A 63 -4.31 -9.62 6.65
CA ALA A 63 -4.47 -10.50 7.80
C ALA A 63 -5.41 -9.89 8.86
N ARG A 64 -5.26 -8.59 9.15
CA ARG A 64 -6.15 -7.89 10.09
C ARG A 64 -7.59 -7.80 9.58
N ALA A 65 -7.78 -7.51 8.29
CA ALA A 65 -9.11 -7.45 7.68
C ALA A 65 -9.81 -8.82 7.73
N ASN A 66 -9.08 -9.89 7.40
CA ASN A 66 -9.59 -11.25 7.48
C ASN A 66 -9.97 -11.64 8.91
N PHE A 67 -9.13 -11.33 9.89
CA PHE A 67 -9.42 -11.59 11.29
C PHE A 67 -10.69 -10.88 11.77
N ILE A 68 -10.88 -9.61 11.41
CA ILE A 68 -12.11 -8.87 11.74
C ILE A 68 -13.34 -9.53 11.07
N LYS A 69 -13.21 -9.98 9.83
CA LYS A 69 -14.28 -10.68 9.10
C LYS A 69 -14.66 -11.98 9.79
N GLU A 70 -13.68 -12.79 10.19
CA GLU A 70 -13.90 -14.04 10.93
C GLU A 70 -14.65 -13.78 12.25
N LEU A 71 -14.25 -12.76 13.03
CA LEU A 71 -14.94 -12.40 14.27
C LEU A 71 -16.42 -12.01 14.05
N HIS A 72 -16.73 -11.30 12.97
CA HIS A 72 -18.11 -10.94 12.63
C HIS A 72 -18.95 -12.15 12.17
N GLU A 73 -18.36 -13.08 11.43
CA GLU A 73 -19.02 -14.32 10.99
C GLU A 73 -19.32 -15.25 12.16
N ASP A 74 -18.37 -15.41 13.10
CA ASP A 74 -18.55 -16.18 14.32
C ASP A 74 -19.66 -15.59 15.21
N ALA A 75 -19.65 -14.26 15.40
CA ALA A 75 -20.68 -13.58 16.18
C ALA A 75 -22.08 -13.78 15.58
N SER A 76 -22.21 -13.67 14.26
CA SER A 76 -23.49 -13.86 13.55
C SER A 76 -23.99 -15.31 13.62
N SER A 77 -23.07 -16.28 13.74
CA SER A 77 -23.39 -17.71 13.84
C SER A 77 -23.92 -18.12 15.23
N LEU A 78 -23.72 -17.28 16.26
CA LEU A 78 -24.20 -17.51 17.63
C LEU A 78 -25.60 -16.93 17.89
N GLU A 79 -26.16 -16.14 16.97
CA GLU A 79 -27.49 -15.53 17.07
C GLU A 79 -28.61 -16.40 16.45
N ASN A 80 -28.32 -17.65 16.04
CA ASN A 80 -29.29 -18.59 15.44
C ASN A 80 -29.53 -19.84 16.28
#